data_AF-W2VRC7-F1
#
_entry.id   AF-W2VRC7-F1
#
_cell.length_a   1.000
_cell.length_b   1.000
_cell.length_c   1.000
_cell.angle_alpha   90.00
_cell.angle_beta   90.00
_cell.angle_gamma   90.00
#
_symmetry.space_group_name_H-M   'P 1'
#
loop_
_entity.id
_entity.type
_entity.pdbx_description
1 polymer ?
#
loop_
_entity_poly.entity_id
_entity_poly.type
_entity_poly.pdbx_seq_one_letter_code
_entity_poly.pdbx_strand_id
1 'polypeptide(L)'
;MIVDQEFYETQYGLLRSQSLAERVASDLRLYDNREFFKEFGALDSDWSQGERFLPTSRASRIRSAGSVLLKHISVSSERLSRLVRLRFVSPDPMLSKRVVDAWAQGFIKTTLERRYEATSYARNFLEGRLSQLRQRINESERELVRYAGEQGI
;
A
#
# COMPACT_ATOMS: atom_id res chain seq x y z
N MET A 1 5.54 -24.29 -14.00
CA MET A 1 5.36 -24.35 -12.53
C MET A 1 6.20 -23.29 -11.78
N ILE A 2 7.21 -22.67 -12.39
CA ILE A 2 8.10 -21.68 -11.75
C ILE A 2 7.45 -20.28 -11.58
N VAL A 3 6.60 -19.86 -12.52
CA VAL A 3 5.93 -18.54 -12.52
C VAL A 3 5.01 -18.32 -11.32
N ASP A 4 4.33 -19.38 -10.85
CA ASP A 4 3.48 -19.31 -9.66
C ASP A 4 4.32 -19.00 -8.40
N GLN A 5 5.51 -19.61 -8.25
CA GLN A 5 6.34 -19.49 -7.06
C GLN A 5 6.92 -18.06 -6.90
N GLU A 6 7.45 -17.47 -7.97
CA GLU A 6 7.95 -16.08 -7.96
C GLU A 6 6.83 -15.06 -7.70
N PHE A 7 5.63 -15.30 -8.22
CA PHE A 7 4.45 -14.46 -7.94
C PHE A 7 4.09 -14.51 -6.45
N TYR A 8 4.07 -15.70 -5.83
CA TYR A 8 3.77 -15.81 -4.39
C TYR A 8 4.87 -15.18 -3.53
N GLU A 9 6.15 -15.35 -3.87
CA GLU A 9 7.26 -14.69 -3.16
C GLU A 9 7.12 -13.16 -3.17
N THR A 10 6.68 -12.60 -4.30
CA THR A 10 6.39 -11.16 -4.41
C THR A 10 5.22 -10.76 -3.50
N GLN A 11 4.12 -11.53 -3.50
CA GLN A 11 2.96 -11.27 -2.62
C GLN A 11 3.31 -11.44 -1.13
N TYR A 12 4.22 -12.35 -0.78
CA TYR A 12 4.74 -12.50 0.58
C TYR A 12 5.57 -11.31 1.02
N GLY A 13 6.40 -10.77 0.12
CA GLY A 13 7.12 -9.52 0.36
C GLY A 13 6.17 -8.36 0.66
N LEU A 14 5.00 -8.31 0.02
CA LEU A 14 3.98 -7.29 0.28
C LEU A 14 3.30 -7.47 1.63
N LEU A 15 3.00 -8.72 2.03
CA LEU A 15 2.43 -9.02 3.34
C LEU A 15 3.38 -8.68 4.50
N ARG A 16 4.70 -8.77 4.28
CA ARG A 16 5.75 -8.36 5.24
C ARG A 16 6.26 -6.93 5.00
N SER A 17 5.59 -6.14 4.17
CA SER A 17 6.07 -4.80 3.84
C SER A 17 5.92 -3.84 5.02
N GLN A 18 6.94 -2.97 5.18
CA GLN A 18 6.92 -1.86 6.13
C GLN A 18 5.71 -0.94 5.93
N SER A 19 5.33 -0.67 4.68
CA SER A 19 4.21 0.19 4.35
C SER A 19 2.86 -0.37 4.81
N LEU A 20 2.65 -1.69 4.70
CA LEU A 20 1.45 -2.34 5.23
C LEU A 20 1.44 -2.29 6.76
N ALA A 21 2.57 -2.56 7.41
CA ALA A 21 2.67 -2.49 8.87
C ALA A 21 2.44 -1.07 9.42
N GLU A 22 2.97 -0.04 8.75
CA GLU A 22 2.73 1.36 9.09
C GLU A 22 1.25 1.76 8.91
N ARG A 23 0.61 1.26 7.85
CA ARG A 23 -0.83 1.46 7.62
C ARG A 23 -1.65 0.83 8.75
N VAL A 24 -1.37 -0.41 9.12
CA VAL A 24 -2.03 -1.10 10.25
C VAL A 24 -1.78 -0.34 11.56
N ALA A 25 -0.56 0.11 11.81
CA ALA A 25 -0.22 0.90 13.00
C ALA A 25 -0.98 2.23 13.05
N SER A 26 -1.18 2.88 11.90
CA SER A 26 -1.98 4.09 11.79
C SER A 26 -3.47 3.82 12.00
N ASP A 27 -4.03 2.80 11.34
CA ASP A 27 -5.45 2.45 11.39
C ASP A 27 -5.89 2.08 12.81
N LEU A 28 -5.05 1.33 13.54
CA LEU A 28 -5.28 0.95 14.92
C LEU A 28 -4.84 2.02 15.94
N ARG A 29 -4.25 3.13 15.47
CA ARG A 29 -3.69 4.22 16.28
C ARG A 29 -2.68 3.75 17.33
N LEU A 30 -1.89 2.73 17.00
CA LEU A 30 -0.89 2.16 17.91
C LEU A 30 0.26 3.11 18.18
N TYR A 31 0.49 4.07 17.28
CA TYR A 31 1.54 5.08 17.40
C TYR A 31 1.36 6.05 18.59
N ASP A 32 0.17 6.14 19.17
CA ASP A 32 -0.12 6.93 20.39
C ASP A 32 -0.40 6.01 21.62
N ASN A 33 -0.35 4.68 21.46
CA ASN A 33 -0.63 3.74 22.54
C ASN A 33 0.65 3.41 23.33
N ARG A 34 0.79 3.98 24.53
CA ARG A 34 1.93 3.72 25.41
C ARG A 34 2.03 2.26 25.88
N GLU A 35 0.90 1.64 26.23
CA GLU A 35 0.88 0.25 26.71
C GLU A 35 1.35 -0.70 25.61
N PHE A 36 1.00 -0.44 24.35
CA PHE A 36 1.54 -1.20 23.21
C PHE A 36 3.08 -1.18 23.18
N PHE A 37 3.72 -0.01 23.24
CA PHE A 37 5.18 0.05 23.24
C PHE A 37 5.79 -0.64 24.46
N LYS A 38 5.12 -0.57 25.62
CA LYS A 38 5.54 -1.22 26.86
C LYS A 38 5.51 -2.74 26.76
N GLU A 39 4.40 -3.29 26.28
CA GLU A 39 4.17 -4.72 26.14
C GLU A 39 5.19 -5.39 25.22
N PHE A 40 5.62 -4.69 24.17
CA PHE A 40 6.56 -5.23 23.19
C PHE A 40 8.03 -4.86 23.46
N GLY A 41 8.34 -4.34 24.64
CA GLY A 41 9.71 -3.95 25.02
C GLY A 41 10.33 -2.94 24.05
N ALA A 42 9.48 -2.17 23.37
CA ALA A 42 9.85 -1.15 22.39
C ALA A 42 9.75 0.26 22.97
N LEU A 43 9.47 0.36 24.28
CA LEU A 43 9.89 1.51 25.06
C LEU A 43 11.41 1.49 25.09
N ASP A 44 12.04 2.38 24.34
CA ASP A 44 13.41 2.76 24.65
C ASP A 44 13.48 3.20 26.13
N SER A 45 14.62 2.93 26.78
CA SER A 45 14.93 3.40 28.15
C SER A 45 14.66 4.89 28.38
N ASP A 46 14.55 5.66 27.29
CA ASP A 46 14.22 7.08 27.25
C ASP A 46 12.75 7.44 27.53
N TRP A 47 11.82 6.49 27.61
CA TRP A 47 10.45 6.78 28.08
C TRP A 47 10.35 6.96 29.61
N SER A 48 11.40 6.61 30.34
CA SER A 48 11.48 6.72 31.81
C SER A 48 12.04 8.06 32.29
N GLN A 49 12.73 8.81 31.42
CA GLN A 49 13.24 10.15 31.70
C GLN A 49 12.49 11.14 30.81
N GLY A 50 11.88 12.15 31.43
CA GLY A 50 10.90 13.04 30.79
C GLY A 50 11.21 13.48 29.36
N GLU A 51 10.17 13.41 28.53
CA GLU A 51 9.91 14.26 27.35
C GLU A 51 10.86 14.25 26.15
N ARG A 52 11.98 13.51 26.11
CA ARG A 52 12.97 13.73 25.01
C ARG A 52 12.95 12.77 23.80
N PHE A 53 12.28 11.61 23.83
CA PHE A 53 12.40 10.62 22.74
C PHE A 53 11.11 9.90 22.30
N LEU A 54 9.94 10.55 22.39
CA LEU A 54 8.94 10.22 21.38
C LEU A 54 9.49 10.75 20.05
N PRO A 55 9.49 9.95 18.96
CA PRO A 55 9.76 10.48 17.66
C PRO A 55 8.88 11.74 17.45
N THR A 56 9.53 12.88 17.28
CA THR A 56 8.88 14.20 17.39
C THR A 56 7.77 14.35 16.35
N SER A 57 7.95 13.68 15.20
CA SER A 57 6.95 13.60 14.15
C SER A 57 6.02 12.39 14.32
N ARG A 58 4.74 12.61 14.03
CA ARG A 58 3.73 11.54 13.91
C ARG A 58 4.17 10.43 12.95
N ALA A 59 4.80 10.80 11.83
CA ALA A 59 5.30 9.86 10.84
C ALA A 59 6.36 8.91 11.42
N SER A 60 7.26 9.43 12.23
CA SER A 60 8.29 8.63 12.88
C SER A 60 7.69 7.69 13.93
N ARG A 61 6.66 8.11 14.68
CA ARG A 61 5.94 7.23 15.63
C ARG A 61 5.20 6.08 14.93
N ILE A 62 4.56 6.38 13.79
CA ILE A 62 3.90 5.36 12.96
C ILE A 62 4.92 4.35 12.45
N ARG A 63 6.08 4.82 11.96
CA ARG A 63 7.18 3.95 11.53
C ARG A 63 7.68 3.04 12.67
N SER A 64 7.90 3.58 13.86
CA SER A 64 8.30 2.78 15.02
C SER A 64 7.25 1.73 15.39
N ALA A 65 5.97 2.11 15.44
CA ALA A 65 4.89 1.16 15.70
C ALA A 65 4.79 0.07 14.62
N GLY A 66 4.95 0.43 13.34
CA GLY A 66 5.02 -0.53 12.23
C GLY A 66 6.19 -1.50 12.35
N SER A 67 7.36 -1.02 12.76
CA SER A 67 8.53 -1.86 13.01
C SER A 67 8.32 -2.85 14.16
N VAL A 68 7.64 -2.43 15.23
CA VAL A 68 7.26 -3.34 16.34
C VAL A 68 6.33 -4.43 15.85
N LEU A 69 5.30 -4.05 15.09
CA LEU A 69 4.36 -5.00 14.50
C LEU A 69 5.05 -6.02 13.60
N LEU A 70 5.97 -5.60 12.73
CA LEU A 70 6.70 -6.49 11.84
C LEU A 70 7.57 -7.52 12.57
N LYS A 71 8.15 -7.14 13.72
CA LYS A 71 8.94 -8.07 14.54
C LYS A 71 8.08 -9.18 15.16
N HIS A 72 6.79 -8.92 15.37
CA HIS A 72 5.88 -9.83 16.11
C HIS A 72 4.85 -10.53 15.21
N ILE A 73 4.76 -10.16 13.94
CA ILE A 73 3.93 -10.88 12.96
C ILE A 73 4.72 -11.97 12.25
N SER A 74 4.12 -13.15 12.17
CA SER A 74 4.59 -14.25 11.34
C SER A 74 3.63 -14.45 10.17
N VAL A 75 4.20 -14.38 8.97
CA VAL A 75 3.53 -14.69 7.71
C VAL A 75 4.14 -15.96 7.16
N SER A 76 3.32 -16.98 6.93
CA SER A 76 3.74 -18.29 6.42
C SER A 76 2.79 -18.79 5.33
N SER A 77 3.36 -19.37 4.27
CA SER A 77 2.63 -20.06 3.21
C SER A 77 2.28 -21.47 3.64
N GLU A 78 1.05 -21.90 3.36
CA GLU A 78 0.71 -23.32 3.45
C GLU A 78 1.16 -24.03 2.17
N ARG A 79 2.15 -24.94 2.30
CA ARG A 79 2.75 -25.66 1.16
C ARG A 79 1.66 -26.33 0.33
N LEU A 80 1.84 -26.30 -1.00
CA LEU A 80 0.91 -26.89 -1.97
C LEU A 80 -0.49 -26.25 -1.97
N SER A 81 -0.65 -25.06 -1.40
CA SER A 81 -1.91 -24.32 -1.41
C SER A 81 -1.71 -22.84 -1.74
N ARG A 82 -2.81 -22.15 -2.04
CA ARG A 82 -2.88 -20.69 -2.18
C ARG A 82 -3.27 -19.99 -0.86
N LEU A 83 -3.06 -20.65 0.26
CA LEU A 83 -3.44 -20.15 1.58
C LEU A 83 -2.23 -19.54 2.28
N VAL A 84 -2.47 -18.40 2.92
CA VAL A 84 -1.49 -17.72 3.77
C VAL A 84 -1.99 -17.72 5.20
N ARG A 85 -1.11 -18.10 6.12
CA ARG A 85 -1.36 -18.05 7.55
C ARG A 85 -0.67 -16.83 8.13
N LEU A 86 -1.48 -15.92 8.68
CA LEU A 86 -1.06 -14.78 9.49
C LEU A 86 -1.16 -15.17 10.96
N ARG A 87 -0.08 -14.95 11.72
CA ARG A 87 -0.05 -15.15 13.16
C ARG A 87 0.58 -13.93 13.81
N PHE A 88 -0.12 -13.39 14.80
CA PHE A 88 0.39 -12.34 15.67
C PHE A 88 0.16 -12.78 17.10
N VAL A 89 1.14 -12.53 17.97
CA VAL A 89 1.10 -12.93 19.37
C VAL A 89 1.32 -11.70 20.22
N SER A 90 0.37 -11.43 21.12
CA SER A 90 0.46 -10.34 22.10
C SER A 90 -0.11 -10.77 23.45
N PRO A 91 0.26 -10.08 24.54
CA PRO A 91 -0.33 -10.31 25.87
C PRO A 91 -1.84 -10.06 25.90
N ASP A 92 -2.32 -9.04 25.16
CA ASP A 92 -3.75 -8.79 25.00
C ASP A 92 -4.35 -9.60 23.83
N PRO A 93 -5.29 -10.54 24.07
CA PRO A 93 -5.96 -11.29 23.01
C PRO A 93 -6.79 -10.40 22.08
N MET A 94 -7.33 -9.28 22.56
CA MET A 94 -8.12 -8.36 21.75
C MET A 94 -7.24 -7.59 20.77
N LEU A 95 -6.08 -7.12 21.21
CA LEU A 95 -5.06 -6.54 20.32
C LEU A 95 -4.65 -7.54 19.24
N SER A 96 -4.39 -8.80 19.61
CA SER A 96 -4.01 -9.84 18.64
C SER A 96 -5.02 -10.00 17.51
N LYS A 97 -6.31 -10.11 17.88
CA LYS A 97 -7.39 -10.19 16.90
C LYS A 97 -7.41 -8.95 15.99
N ARG A 98 -7.40 -7.76 16.59
CA ARG A 98 -7.48 -6.49 15.83
C ARG A 98 -6.33 -6.32 14.85
N VAL A 99 -5.11 -6.69 15.25
CA VAL A 99 -3.93 -6.60 14.39
C VAL A 99 -4.06 -7.54 13.19
N VAL A 100 -4.44 -8.80 13.40
CA VAL A 100 -4.60 -9.76 12.30
C VAL A 100 -5.71 -9.34 11.34
N ASP A 101 -6.87 -8.92 11.87
CA ASP A 101 -8.00 -8.46 11.07
C ASP A 101 -7.62 -7.23 10.23
N ALA A 102 -6.96 -6.24 10.84
CA ALA A 102 -6.49 -5.05 10.15
C ALA A 102 -5.43 -5.37 9.08
N TRP A 103 -4.54 -6.34 9.34
CA TRP A 103 -3.52 -6.76 8.37
C TRP A 103 -4.15 -7.35 7.11
N ALA A 104 -5.12 -8.25 7.29
CA ALA A 104 -5.82 -8.89 6.18
C ALA A 104 -6.58 -7.84 5.36
N GLN A 105 -7.33 -6.95 6.01
CA GLN A 105 -8.05 -5.87 5.34
C GLN A 105 -7.11 -4.91 4.60
N GLY A 106 -6.00 -4.51 5.24
CA GLY A 106 -5.00 -3.63 4.64
C GLY A 106 -4.34 -4.23 3.40
N PHE A 107 -4.05 -5.53 3.43
CA PHE A 107 -3.50 -6.24 2.27
C PHE A 107 -4.50 -6.33 1.11
N ILE A 108 -5.76 -6.66 1.40
CA ILE A 108 -6.84 -6.69 0.40
C ILE A 108 -6.97 -5.30 -0.24
N LYS A 109 -7.08 -4.25 0.58
CA LYS A 109 -7.20 -2.87 0.12
C LYS A 109 -6.03 -2.46 -0.78
N THR A 110 -4.79 -2.73 -0.35
CA THR A 110 -3.58 -2.40 -1.11
C THR A 110 -3.54 -3.14 -2.45
N THR A 111 -3.96 -4.40 -2.46
CA THR A 111 -4.06 -5.18 -3.70
C THR A 111 -5.11 -4.62 -4.66
N LEU A 112 -6.28 -4.20 -4.14
CA LEU A 112 -7.32 -3.55 -4.96
C LEU A 112 -6.86 -2.20 -5.49
N GLU A 113 -6.26 -1.35 -4.65
CA GLU A 113 -5.71 -0.03 -5.03
C GLU A 113 -4.74 -0.18 -6.21
N ARG A 114 -3.78 -1.11 -6.13
CA ARG A 114 -2.81 -1.36 -7.21
C ARG A 114 -3.45 -1.85 -8.51
N ARG A 115 -4.47 -2.74 -8.42
CA ARG A 115 -5.20 -3.20 -9.61
C ARG A 115 -5.99 -2.07 -10.26
N TYR A 116 -6.57 -1.19 -9.45
CA TYR A 116 -7.31 -0.04 -9.91
C TYR A 116 -6.37 0.98 -10.59
N GLU A 117 -5.25 1.34 -9.95
CA GLU A 117 -4.22 2.23 -10.51
C GLU A 117 -3.69 1.73 -11.86
N ALA A 118 -3.41 0.42 -11.97
CA ALA A 118 -2.96 -0.18 -13.23
C ALA A 118 -4.00 -0.03 -14.35
N THR A 119 -5.30 -0.11 -14.01
CA THR A 119 -6.40 0.03 -14.99
C THR A 119 -6.67 1.49 -15.34
N SER A 120 -6.62 2.40 -14.35
CA SER A 120 -6.84 3.83 -14.59
C SER A 120 -5.72 4.44 -15.43
N TYR A 121 -4.47 4.00 -15.24
CA TYR A 121 -3.35 4.46 -16.06
C TYR A 121 -3.58 4.16 -17.55
N ALA A 122 -3.95 2.92 -17.88
CA ALA A 122 -4.22 2.52 -19.25
C ALA A 122 -5.42 3.29 -19.85
N ARG A 123 -6.49 3.49 -19.07
CA ARG A 123 -7.64 4.31 -19.49
C ARG A 123 -7.22 5.74 -19.82
N ASN A 124 -6.54 6.41 -18.89
CA ASN A 124 -6.12 7.81 -19.05
C ASN A 124 -5.16 7.97 -20.24
N PHE A 125 -4.24 7.01 -20.45
CA PHE A 125 -3.36 7.00 -21.60
C PHE A 125 -4.13 6.91 -22.93
N LEU A 126 -5.12 6.00 -23.02
CA LEU A 126 -5.96 5.84 -24.20
C LEU A 126 -6.83 7.07 -24.46
N GLU A 127 -7.39 7.68 -23.42
CA GLU A 127 -8.14 8.93 -23.51
C GLU A 127 -7.27 10.07 -24.05
N GLY A 128 -6.02 10.18 -23.58
CA GLY A 128 -5.04 11.13 -24.10
C GLY A 128 -4.72 10.92 -25.58
N ARG A 129 -4.53 9.66 -26.01
CA ARG A 129 -4.32 9.32 -27.42
C ARG A 129 -5.53 9.64 -28.29
N LEU A 130 -6.73 9.38 -27.80
CA LEU A 130 -7.97 9.69 -28.50
C LEU A 130 -8.14 11.20 -28.69
N SER A 131 -7.82 11.99 -27.67
CA SER A 131 -7.82 13.45 -27.75
C SER A 131 -6.85 13.97 -28.81
N GLN A 132 -5.61 13.43 -28.83
CA GLN A 132 -4.60 13.79 -29.84
C GLN A 132 -5.03 13.42 -31.27
N LEU A 133 -5.72 12.29 -31.43
CA LEU A 133 -6.20 11.86 -32.74
C LEU A 133 -7.33 12.76 -33.24
N ARG A 134 -8.30 13.10 -32.37
CA ARG A 134 -9.37 14.04 -32.69
C ARG A 134 -8.83 15.41 -33.10
N GLN A 135 -7.81 15.90 -32.40
CA GLN A 135 -7.18 17.17 -32.76
C GLN A 135 -6.54 17.11 -34.16
N ARG A 136 -5.81 16.04 -34.48
CA ARG A 136 -5.22 15.86 -35.82
C ARG A 136 -6.27 15.76 -36.93
N ILE A 137 -7.38 15.06 -36.68
CA ILE A 137 -8.49 14.99 -37.64
C ILE A 137 -9.05 16.39 -37.92
N ASN A 138 -9.34 17.16 -36.87
CA ASN A 138 -9.84 18.53 -37.01
C ASN A 138 -8.84 19.45 -37.75
N GLU A 139 -7.54 19.27 -37.51
CA GLU A 139 -6.49 20.00 -38.22
C GLU A 139 -6.45 19.62 -39.70
N SER A 140 -6.47 18.33 -40.04
CA SER A 140 -6.51 17.85 -41.43
C SER A 140 -7.77 18.30 -42.18
N GLU A 141 -8.94 18.32 -41.54
CA GLU A 141 -10.17 18.86 -42.14
C GLU A 141 -10.05 20.35 -42.47
N ARG A 142 -9.48 21.14 -41.55
CA ARG A 142 -9.24 22.58 -41.79
C ARG A 142 -8.25 22.81 -42.94
N GLU A 143 -7.20 22.00 -43.03
CA GLU A 143 -6.24 22.08 -44.13
C GLU A 143 -6.87 21.74 -45.48
N LEU A 144 -7.73 20.72 -45.54
CA LEU A 144 -8.47 20.35 -46.75
C LEU A 144 -9.43 21.46 -47.20
N VAL A 145 -10.18 22.05 -46.27
CA VAL A 145 -11.09 23.17 -46.56
C VAL A 145 -10.30 24.40 -47.05
N ARG A 146 -9.17 24.72 -46.41
CA ARG A 146 -8.30 25.83 -46.86
C ARG A 146 -7.78 25.58 -48.27
N TYR A 147 -7.30 24.37 -48.56
CA TYR A 147 -6.80 24.00 -49.88
C TYR A 147 -7.88 24.11 -50.97
N ALA A 148 -9.11 23.65 -50.69
CA ALA A 148 -10.24 23.80 -51.61
C ALA A 148 -10.57 25.28 -51.89
N GLY A 149 -10.59 26.12 -50.85
CA GLY A 149 -10.84 27.56 -50.99
C GLY A 149 -9.75 28.32 -51.74
N GLU A 150 -8.48 27.94 -51.59
CA GLU A 150 -7.35 28.55 -52.32
C GLU A 150 -7.30 28.13 -53.80
N GLN A 151 -7.78 26.92 -54.14
CA GLN A 151 -7.83 26.40 -55.51
C GLN A 151 -9.11 26.76 -56.28
N GLY A 152 -10.06 27.46 -55.64
CA GLY A 152 -11.20 28.08 -56.34
C GLY A 152 -12.26 27.10 -56.86
N ILE A 153 -12.66 26.12 -56.04
CA ILE A 153 -13.87 25.31 -56.25
C ILE A 153 -14.81 25.45 -55.05
#